data_AF-A0A011UAJ9-F1
#
_entry.id   AF-A0A011UAJ9-F1
#
_cell.length_a   1.000
_cell.length_b   1.000
_cell.length_c   1.000
_cell.angle_alpha   90.00
_cell.angle_beta   90.00
_cell.angle_gamma   90.00
#
_symmetry.space_group_name_H-M   'P 1'
#
loop_
_entity.id
_entity.type
_entity.pdbx_description
1 polymer ?
#
loop_
_entity_poly.entity_id
_entity_poly.type
_entity_poly.pdbx_seq_one_letter_code
_entity_poly.pdbx_strand_id
1 'polypeptide(L)'
;MNSTWSEMKTDLLNKEYLDAEDIFLKVLSEAYRYSTPNAKLFTDLYNWYSCGIEDGMYQFFEFEYRTVESLTDLGVVIKRYLGESAYDIFQKCITELLPLVYDDTPDFDAIDEISEAMDTYFKENERDLLSGIKRYLIEEGDKIAQEIGW
;
A
#
# COMPACT_ATOMS: atom_id res chain seq x y z
N MET A 1 28.21 9.27 7.48
CA MET A 1 28.10 8.50 6.22
C MET A 1 26.82 9.00 5.56
N ASN A 2 26.88 9.46 4.31
CA ASN A 2 25.65 9.59 3.52
C ASN A 2 25.22 8.17 3.17
N SER A 3 24.14 7.69 3.77
CA SER A 3 23.51 6.44 3.37
C SER A 3 22.77 6.63 2.06
N THR A 4 22.61 5.56 1.29
CA THR A 4 21.72 5.50 0.10
C THR A 4 20.33 6.08 0.44
N TRP A 5 19.83 5.78 1.64
CA TRP A 5 18.58 6.34 2.14
C TRP A 5 18.62 7.87 2.33
N SER A 6 19.72 8.45 2.84
CA SER A 6 19.81 9.90 3.06
C SER A 6 19.66 10.70 1.75
N GLU A 7 20.22 10.18 0.67
CA GLU A 7 20.09 10.76 -0.68
C GLU A 7 18.65 10.61 -1.18
N MET A 8 18.07 9.41 -1.10
CA MET A 8 16.68 9.16 -1.50
C MET A 8 15.67 9.98 -0.70
N LYS A 9 15.86 10.13 0.62
CA LYS A 9 14.99 10.95 1.46
C LYS A 9 15.03 12.42 1.06
N THR A 10 16.22 12.92 0.71
CA THR A 10 16.39 14.28 0.19
C THR A 10 15.66 14.45 -1.14
N ASP A 11 15.81 13.49 -2.05
CA ASP A 11 15.10 13.49 -3.33
C ASP A 11 13.58 13.41 -3.13
N LEU A 12 13.13 12.55 -2.21
CA LEU A 12 11.72 12.37 -1.89
C LEU A 12 11.11 13.67 -1.37
N LEU A 13 11.81 14.41 -0.49
CA LEU A 13 11.35 15.71 -0.01
C LEU A 13 11.12 16.72 -1.16
N ASN A 14 11.96 16.67 -2.19
CA ASN A 14 11.95 17.63 -3.30
C ASN A 14 11.04 17.23 -4.47
N LYS A 15 10.86 15.92 -4.73
CA LYS A 15 10.04 15.38 -5.84
C LYS A 15 8.55 15.58 -5.60
N GLU A 16 7.74 15.74 -6.65
CA GLU A 16 6.31 15.54 -6.49
C GLU A 16 6.01 14.06 -6.20
N TYR A 17 4.82 13.77 -5.68
CA TYR A 17 4.44 12.41 -5.31
C TYR A 17 4.38 11.45 -6.52
N LEU A 18 4.05 11.95 -7.72
CA LEU A 18 4.10 11.17 -8.97
C LEU A 18 5.54 10.85 -9.39
N ASP A 19 6.50 11.73 -9.08
CA ASP A 19 7.91 11.52 -9.44
C ASP A 19 8.66 10.62 -8.44
N ALA A 20 7.98 10.19 -7.37
CA ALA A 20 8.56 9.42 -6.28
C ALA A 20 8.48 7.90 -6.48
N GLU A 21 7.83 7.44 -7.56
CA GLU A 21 7.62 6.02 -7.86
C GLU A 21 8.93 5.20 -7.85
N ASP A 22 9.99 5.68 -8.50
CA ASP A 22 11.30 5.01 -8.49
C ASP A 22 11.85 4.78 -7.07
N ILE A 23 11.54 5.70 -6.14
CA ILE A 23 11.96 5.58 -4.73
C ILE A 23 11.09 4.56 -4.03
N PHE A 24 9.78 4.58 -4.26
CA PHE A 24 8.86 3.58 -3.74
C PHE A 24 9.27 2.18 -4.19
N LEU A 25 9.44 1.95 -5.49
CA LEU A 25 9.84 0.67 -6.07
C LEU A 25 11.16 0.14 -5.50
N LYS A 26 12.14 1.02 -5.24
CA LYS A 26 13.40 0.61 -4.60
C LYS A 26 13.20 0.13 -3.16
N VAL A 27 12.34 0.80 -2.39
CA VAL A 27 11.99 0.37 -1.03
C VAL A 27 11.14 -0.92 -1.04
N LEU A 28 10.29 -1.09 -2.05
CA LEU A 28 9.43 -2.27 -2.26
C LEU A 28 10.15 -3.52 -2.78
N SER A 29 11.44 -3.42 -3.11
CA SER A 29 12.15 -4.50 -3.77
C SER A 29 11.99 -5.82 -3.02
N GLU A 30 11.92 -6.95 -3.75
CA GLU A 30 11.68 -8.27 -3.17
C GLU A 30 12.66 -8.63 -2.04
N ALA A 31 13.89 -8.09 -2.10
CA ALA A 31 14.88 -8.25 -1.05
C ALA A 31 14.44 -7.72 0.33
N TYR A 32 13.55 -6.71 0.35
CA TYR A 32 13.12 -6.00 1.55
C TYR A 32 11.70 -6.33 1.97
N ARG A 33 10.82 -6.65 1.02
CA ARG A 33 9.38 -6.92 1.20
C ARG A 33 9.05 -7.85 2.37
N TYR A 34 9.87 -8.86 2.61
CA TYR A 34 9.67 -9.85 3.68
C TYR A 34 10.77 -9.84 4.74
N SER A 35 11.67 -8.86 4.68
CA SER A 35 12.85 -8.82 5.54
C SER A 35 12.53 -8.33 6.95
N THR A 36 11.63 -7.34 7.07
CA THR A 36 11.35 -6.63 8.32
C THR A 36 9.91 -6.12 8.39
N PRO A 37 9.34 -5.91 9.59
CA PRO A 37 7.95 -5.48 9.75
C PRO A 37 7.62 -4.15 9.08
N ASN A 38 8.46 -3.12 9.17
CA ASN A 38 8.12 -1.81 8.58
C ASN A 38 8.28 -1.81 7.05
N ALA A 39 9.25 -2.56 6.51
CA ALA A 39 9.38 -2.74 5.07
C ALA A 39 8.19 -3.52 4.48
N LYS A 40 7.73 -4.57 5.17
CA LYS A 40 6.50 -5.27 4.80
C LYS A 40 5.29 -4.35 4.86
N LEU A 41 5.14 -3.57 5.93
CA LEU A 41 4.00 -2.67 6.10
C LEU A 41 3.96 -1.58 5.02
N PHE A 42 5.12 -1.02 4.65
CA PHE A 42 5.21 -0.13 3.49
C PHE A 42 4.81 -0.83 2.19
N THR A 43 5.26 -2.07 2.03
CA THR A 43 4.96 -2.86 0.83
C THR A 43 3.49 -3.17 0.69
N ASP A 44 2.84 -3.55 1.80
CA ASP A 44 1.42 -3.80 1.82
C ASP A 44 0.62 -2.52 1.52
N LEU A 45 1.06 -1.35 2.02
CA LEU A 45 0.45 -0.07 1.71
C LEU A 45 0.54 0.27 0.21
N TYR A 46 1.72 0.13 -0.38
CA TYR A 46 1.89 0.45 -1.80
C TYR A 46 1.20 -0.57 -2.71
N ASN A 47 1.24 -1.86 -2.37
CA ASN A 47 0.53 -2.89 -3.13
C ASN A 47 -0.98 -2.68 -3.07
N TRP A 48 -1.53 -2.30 -1.92
CA TRP A 48 -2.95 -1.96 -1.82
C TRP A 48 -3.31 -0.81 -2.78
N TYR A 49 -2.47 0.21 -2.83
CA TYR A 49 -2.63 1.32 -3.78
C TYR A 49 -2.51 0.88 -5.25
N SER A 50 -1.48 0.13 -5.62
CA SER A 50 -1.25 -0.26 -7.02
C SER A 50 -2.31 -1.23 -7.53
N CYS A 51 -2.73 -2.19 -6.70
CA CYS A 51 -3.83 -3.11 -7.03
C CYS A 51 -5.13 -2.34 -7.27
N GLY A 52 -5.40 -1.30 -6.47
CA GLY A 52 -6.57 -0.45 -6.66
C GLY A 52 -6.54 0.43 -7.91
N ILE A 53 -5.42 0.50 -8.65
CA ILE A 53 -5.33 1.33 -9.87
C ILE A 53 -5.18 0.48 -11.12
N GLU A 54 -4.35 -0.57 -11.06
CA GLU A 54 -3.83 -1.24 -12.25
C GLU A 54 -4.37 -2.66 -12.44
N ASP A 55 -4.46 -3.42 -11.34
CA ASP A 55 -4.56 -4.87 -11.39
C ASP A 55 -5.90 -5.42 -10.86
N GLY A 56 -6.72 -4.55 -10.26
CA GLY A 56 -7.96 -4.90 -9.57
C GLY A 56 -7.71 -5.19 -8.08
N MET A 57 -8.57 -4.63 -7.23
CA MET A 57 -8.38 -4.69 -5.77
C MET A 57 -8.31 -6.13 -5.22
N TYR A 58 -8.96 -7.11 -5.86
CA TYR A 58 -8.92 -8.50 -5.39
C TYR A 58 -7.50 -9.09 -5.39
N GLN A 59 -6.61 -8.66 -6.30
CA GLN A 59 -5.24 -9.16 -6.38
C GLN A 59 -4.42 -8.83 -5.13
N PHE A 60 -4.77 -7.75 -4.42
CA PHE A 60 -4.16 -7.41 -3.14
C PHE A 60 -4.28 -8.56 -2.13
N PHE A 61 -5.37 -9.32 -2.19
CA PHE A 61 -5.64 -10.49 -1.34
C PHE A 61 -5.12 -11.81 -1.92
N GLU A 62 -4.84 -11.89 -3.22
CA GLU A 62 -4.30 -13.09 -3.84
C GLU A 62 -2.78 -13.22 -3.68
N PHE A 63 -2.05 -12.10 -3.65
CA PHE A 63 -0.58 -12.12 -3.58
C PHE A 63 -0.04 -12.77 -2.30
N GLU A 64 -0.78 -12.65 -1.20
CA GLU A 64 -0.45 -13.27 0.09
C GLU A 64 -1.74 -13.69 0.78
N TYR A 65 -1.73 -14.81 1.48
CA TYR A 65 -2.85 -15.16 2.35
C TYR A 65 -2.94 -14.16 3.50
N ARG A 66 -3.93 -13.27 3.44
CA ARG A 66 -4.14 -12.18 4.39
C ARG A 66 -5.30 -12.51 5.31
N THR A 67 -5.17 -12.13 6.57
CA THR A 67 -6.25 -12.18 7.56
C THR A 67 -6.59 -10.78 8.04
N VAL A 68 -7.78 -10.60 8.62
CA VAL A 68 -8.16 -9.34 9.28
C VAL A 68 -7.11 -8.91 10.30
N GLU A 69 -6.55 -9.86 11.06
CA GLU A 69 -5.48 -9.60 12.03
C GLU A 69 -4.21 -9.08 11.33
N SER A 70 -3.75 -9.73 10.25
CA SER A 70 -2.57 -9.28 9.49
C SER A 70 -2.72 -7.89 8.86
N LEU A 71 -3.96 -7.43 8.66
CA LEU A 71 -4.30 -6.17 8.02
C LEU A 71 -4.54 -5.01 9.01
N THR A 72 -4.49 -5.29 10.31
CA THR A 72 -4.81 -4.30 11.35
C THR A 72 -3.82 -3.12 11.32
N ASP A 73 -2.52 -3.41 11.29
CA ASP A 73 -1.48 -2.36 11.25
C ASP A 73 -1.55 -1.55 9.96
N LEU A 74 -1.87 -2.20 8.83
CA LEU A 74 -2.09 -1.51 7.57
C LEU A 74 -3.27 -0.53 7.65
N GLY A 75 -4.39 -0.94 8.25
CA GLY A 75 -5.53 -0.06 8.46
C GLY A 75 -5.20 1.19 9.29
N VAL A 76 -4.35 1.04 10.31
CA VAL A 76 -3.86 2.17 11.11
C VAL A 76 -3.03 3.13 10.25
N VAL A 77 -2.14 2.61 9.41
CA VAL A 77 -1.33 3.42 8.49
C VAL A 77 -2.20 4.14 7.47
N ILE A 78 -3.14 3.44 6.82
CA ILE A 78 -4.07 4.03 5.85
C ILE A 78 -4.85 5.18 6.49
N LYS A 79 -5.49 4.94 7.65
CA LYS A 79 -6.25 5.97 8.36
C LYS A 79 -5.40 7.20 8.71
N ARG A 80 -4.18 6.99 9.19
CA ARG A 80 -3.27 8.07 9.60
C ARG A 80 -2.75 8.88 8.43
N TYR A 81 -2.33 8.22 7.35
CA TYR A 81 -1.55 8.86 6.28
C TYR A 81 -2.35 9.15 5.02
N LEU A 82 -3.40 8.38 4.74
CA LEU A 82 -4.26 8.50 3.57
C LEU A 82 -5.66 9.03 3.93
N GLY A 83 -6.04 8.98 5.20
CA GLY A 83 -7.24 9.63 5.75
C GLY A 83 -8.45 8.69 5.90
N GLU A 84 -9.53 9.24 6.45
CA GLU A 84 -10.75 8.47 6.78
C GLU A 84 -11.41 7.86 5.55
N SER A 85 -11.52 8.59 4.43
CA SER A 85 -12.13 8.05 3.21
C SER A 85 -11.38 6.83 2.67
N ALA A 86 -10.05 6.86 2.69
CA ALA A 86 -9.23 5.73 2.27
C ALA A 86 -9.38 4.55 3.23
N TYR A 87 -9.49 4.84 4.53
CA TYR A 87 -9.75 3.83 5.56
C TYR A 87 -11.12 3.16 5.40
N ASP A 88 -12.17 3.92 5.07
CA ASP A 88 -13.49 3.36 4.81
C ASP A 88 -13.47 2.41 3.60
N ILE A 89 -12.76 2.78 2.53
CA ILE A 89 -12.55 1.90 1.37
C ILE A 89 -11.79 0.64 1.77
N PHE A 90 -10.72 0.79 2.55
CA PHE A 90 -9.96 -0.35 3.07
C PHE A 90 -10.82 -1.28 3.93
N GLN A 91 -11.68 -0.74 4.79
CA GLN A 91 -12.63 -1.54 5.58
C GLN A 91 -13.60 -2.31 4.67
N LYS A 92 -14.15 -1.68 3.63
CA LYS A 92 -14.99 -2.38 2.64
C LYS A 92 -14.24 -3.51 1.95
N CYS A 93 -12.96 -3.31 1.58
CA CYS A 93 -12.13 -4.37 1.02
C CYS A 93 -12.07 -5.58 1.98
N ILE A 94 -11.90 -5.33 3.28
CA ILE A 94 -11.81 -6.38 4.30
C ILE A 94 -13.17 -7.06 4.55
N THR A 95 -14.27 -6.30 4.57
CA THR A 95 -15.57 -6.84 4.97
C THR A 95 -16.37 -7.45 3.82
N GLU A 96 -16.16 -6.97 2.61
CA GLU A 96 -16.96 -7.35 1.44
C GLU A 96 -16.15 -8.16 0.42
N LEU A 97 -14.91 -7.74 0.11
CA LEU A 97 -14.11 -8.38 -0.93
C LEU A 97 -13.30 -9.59 -0.43
N LEU A 98 -12.59 -9.44 0.69
CA LEU A 98 -11.76 -10.50 1.29
C LEU A 98 -12.53 -11.83 1.49
N PRO A 99 -13.78 -11.85 1.99
CA PRO A 99 -14.52 -13.12 2.14
C PRO A 99 -14.83 -13.80 0.80
N LEU A 100 -15.07 -13.03 -0.25
CA LEU A 100 -15.39 -13.56 -1.58
C LEU A 100 -14.15 -14.15 -2.25
N VAL A 101 -12.99 -13.50 -2.10
CA VAL A 101 -11.72 -13.98 -2.66
C VAL A 101 -11.28 -15.32 -2.06
N TYR A 102 -11.60 -15.56 -0.79
CA TYR A 102 -11.28 -16.83 -0.12
C TYR A 102 -12.46 -17.80 0.00
N ASP A 103 -13.56 -17.56 -0.72
CA ASP A 103 -14.66 -18.51 -0.81
C ASP A 103 -14.20 -19.75 -1.61
N ASP A 104 -14.65 -20.94 -1.22
CA ASP A 104 -14.36 -22.19 -1.96
C ASP A 104 -15.00 -22.19 -3.36
N THR A 105 -15.99 -21.32 -3.58
CA THR A 105 -16.72 -21.07 -4.82
C THR A 105 -16.83 -19.56 -5.09
N PRO A 106 -15.75 -18.90 -5.56
CA PRO A 106 -15.73 -17.46 -5.75
C PRO A 106 -16.83 -16.96 -6.68
N ASP A 107 -17.59 -15.96 -6.21
CA ASP A 107 -18.52 -15.19 -7.04
C ASP A 107 -17.72 -14.11 -7.79
N PHE A 108 -17.20 -14.47 -8.96
CA PHE A 108 -16.35 -13.58 -9.77
C PHE A 108 -17.08 -12.30 -10.21
N ASP A 109 -18.39 -12.38 -10.48
CA ASP A 109 -19.17 -11.20 -10.88
C ASP A 109 -19.26 -10.20 -9.71
N ALA A 110 -19.45 -10.69 -8.49
CA ALA A 110 -19.46 -9.84 -7.29
C ALA A 110 -18.06 -9.27 -6.96
N ILE A 111 -17.00 -10.06 -7.16
CA ILE A 111 -15.61 -9.62 -6.99
C ILE A 111 -15.27 -8.48 -7.97
N ASP A 112 -15.67 -8.62 -9.23
CA ASP A 112 -15.44 -7.62 -10.28
C ASP A 112 -16.21 -6.33 -9.97
N GLU A 113 -17.51 -6.42 -9.62
CA GLU A 113 -18.32 -5.23 -9.29
C GLU A 113 -17.73 -4.43 -8.12
N ILE A 114 -17.33 -5.11 -7.04
CA ILE A 114 -16.74 -4.46 -5.87
C ILE A 114 -15.37 -3.86 -6.23
N SER A 115 -14.56 -4.57 -7.02
CA SER A 115 -13.25 -4.09 -7.46
C SER A 115 -13.38 -2.84 -8.34
N GLU A 116 -14.31 -2.81 -9.31
CA GLU A 116 -14.53 -1.64 -10.17
C GLU A 116 -14.96 -0.39 -9.39
N ALA A 117 -15.81 -0.56 -8.38
CA ALA A 117 -16.22 0.53 -7.51
C ALA A 117 -15.04 1.10 -6.71
N MET A 118 -14.13 0.23 -6.27
CA MET A 118 -12.90 0.63 -5.58
C MET A 118 -11.94 1.32 -6.53
N ASP A 119 -11.70 0.78 -7.72
CA ASP A 119 -10.83 1.37 -8.74
C ASP A 119 -11.20 2.82 -9.06
N THR A 120 -12.50 3.10 -9.12
CA THR A 120 -13.01 4.47 -9.32
C THR A 120 -12.53 5.40 -8.21
N TYR A 121 -12.61 4.97 -6.95
CA TYR A 121 -12.10 5.74 -5.81
C TYR A 121 -10.60 6.01 -5.94
N PHE A 122 -9.78 4.99 -6.26
CA PHE A 122 -8.33 5.19 -6.38
C PHE A 122 -7.98 6.16 -7.49
N LYS A 123 -8.59 6.03 -8.68
CA LYS A 123 -8.36 6.91 -9.82
C LYS A 123 -8.73 8.37 -9.50
N GLU A 124 -9.84 8.58 -8.80
CA GLU A 124 -10.27 9.93 -8.41
C GLU A 124 -9.38 10.56 -7.31
N ASN A 125 -8.74 9.74 -6.48
CA ASN A 125 -7.99 10.18 -5.29
C ASN A 125 -6.47 9.93 -5.39
N GLU A 126 -5.97 9.51 -6.56
CA GLU A 126 -4.59 9.05 -6.79
C GLU A 126 -3.55 10.01 -6.21
N ARG A 127 -3.71 11.30 -6.49
CA ARG A 127 -2.83 12.37 -6.01
C ARG A 127 -2.72 12.40 -4.49
N ASP A 128 -3.85 12.32 -3.79
CA ASP A 128 -3.88 12.42 -2.34
C ASP A 128 -3.35 11.14 -1.70
N LEU A 129 -3.65 9.98 -2.29
CA LEU A 129 -3.14 8.68 -1.85
C LEU A 129 -1.61 8.62 -1.95
N LEU A 130 -1.04 8.95 -3.13
CA LEU A 130 0.42 8.99 -3.32
C LEU A 130 1.10 10.03 -2.42
N SER A 131 0.48 11.18 -2.20
CA SER A 131 0.97 12.19 -1.25
C SER A 131 1.01 11.64 0.18
N GLY A 132 0.00 10.86 0.57
CA GLY A 132 -0.06 10.13 1.84
C GLY A 132 1.04 9.08 1.98
N ILE A 133 1.23 8.24 0.96
CA ILE A 133 2.28 7.21 0.91
C ILE A 133 3.67 7.86 0.99
N LYS A 134 3.90 8.93 0.23
CA LYS A 134 5.13 9.72 0.30
C LYS A 134 5.41 10.21 1.72
N ARG A 135 4.41 10.78 2.40
CA ARG A 135 4.54 11.28 3.77
C ARG A 135 4.87 10.15 4.76
N TYR A 136 4.22 9.00 4.64
CA TYR A 136 4.55 7.82 5.44
C TYR A 136 6.02 7.45 5.28
N LEU A 137 6.53 7.40 4.05
CA LEU A 137 7.93 7.06 3.78
C LEU A 137 8.91 8.13 4.30
N ILE A 138 8.54 9.41 4.31
CA ILE A 138 9.37 10.48 4.91
C ILE A 138 9.48 10.32 6.43
N GLU A 139 8.36 9.99 7.10
CA GLU A 139 8.29 9.88 8.56
C GLU A 139 8.91 8.57 9.07
N GLU A 140 8.66 7.46 8.40
CA GLU A 140 9.04 6.11 8.85
C GLU A 140 10.27 5.56 8.11
N GLY A 141 10.69 6.21 7.02
CA GLY A 141 11.75 5.69 6.16
C GLY A 141 13.11 5.58 6.82
N ASP A 142 13.43 6.39 7.84
CA ASP A 142 14.67 6.20 8.63
C ASP A 142 14.67 4.83 9.35
N LYS A 143 13.51 4.40 9.87
CA LYS A 143 13.36 3.10 10.53
C LYS A 143 13.41 1.98 9.52
N ILE A 144 12.71 2.12 8.39
CA ILE A 144 12.73 1.15 7.29
C ILE A 144 14.15 0.98 6.78
N ALA A 145 14.87 2.07 6.53
CA ALA A 145 16.26 2.05 6.08
C ALA A 145 17.19 1.34 7.07
N GLN A 146 17.06 1.64 8.36
CA GLN A 146 17.83 0.97 9.41
C GLN A 146 17.55 -0.54 9.43
N GLU A 147 16.28 -0.93 9.29
CA GLU A 147 15.82 -2.31 9.27
C GLU A 147 16.39 -3.12 8.09
N ILE A 148 16.51 -2.49 6.93
CA ILE A 148 16.98 -3.14 5.69
C ILE A 148 18.48 -2.95 5.42
N GLY A 149 19.19 -2.26 6.32
CA GLY A 149 20.65 -2.07 6.26
C GLY A 149 21.12 -1.00 5.26
N TRP A 150 20.33 0.06 5.07
CA TRP A 150 20.66 1.21 4.22
C TRP A 150 21.35 2.36 4.94
#